data_AF-A0A354DEX1-F1
#
_entry.id   AF-A0A354DEX1-F1
#
_cell.length_a   1.000
_cell.length_b   1.000
_cell.length_c   1.000
_cell.angle_alpha   90.00
_cell.angle_beta   90.00
_cell.angle_gamma   90.00
#
_symmetry.space_group_name_H-M   'P 1'
#
loop_
_entity.id
_entity.type
_entity.pdbx_description
1 polymer ?
#
loop_
_entity_poly.entity_id
_entity_poly.type
_entity_poly.pdbx_seq_one_letter_code
_entity_poly.pdbx_strand_id
1 'polypeptide(L)'
;ELEQKLEEEERSQSSKKGEHTLLREEVTEEEISKIISRWTGIPLSKIMEGEREKLLRLGEILHERVVGQDEAVEGVTDAILRARAGIKDPNRPIGSFIFLGPTGVG
;
A
#
# COMPACT_ATOMS: atom_id res chain seq x y z
N GLU A 1 -21.82 -37.34 -5.00
CA GLU A 1 -21.21 -37.28 -6.35
C GLU A 1 -20.30 -36.07 -6.55
N LEU A 2 -20.77 -34.83 -6.31
CA LEU A 2 -19.94 -33.62 -6.44
C LEU A 2 -18.79 -33.56 -5.41
N GLU A 3 -19.04 -33.93 -4.16
CA GLU A 3 -18.01 -33.97 -3.11
C GLU A 3 -16.95 -35.02 -3.38
N GLN A 4 -17.35 -36.19 -3.89
CA GLN A 4 -16.41 -37.23 -4.30
C GLN A 4 -15.54 -36.79 -5.47
N LYS A 5 -16.11 -36.08 -6.47
CA LYS A 5 -15.32 -35.50 -7.56
C LYS A 5 -14.32 -34.44 -7.08
N LEU A 6 -14.71 -33.61 -6.11
CA LEU A 6 -13.82 -32.62 -5.49
C LEU A 6 -12.64 -33.31 -4.79
N GLU A 7 -12.91 -34.34 -3.99
CA GLU A 7 -11.88 -35.05 -3.26
C GLU A 7 -10.93 -35.84 -4.18
N GLU A 8 -11.46 -36.35 -5.29
CA GLU A 8 -10.67 -37.04 -6.31
C GLU A 8 -9.75 -36.07 -7.08
N GLU A 9 -10.26 -34.88 -7.42
CA GLU A 9 -9.47 -33.82 -8.05
C GLU A 9 -8.41 -33.23 -7.09
N GLU A 10 -8.73 -33.05 -5.81
CA GLU A 10 -7.76 -32.62 -4.80
C GLU A 10 -6.63 -33.64 -4.62
N ARG A 11 -6.95 -34.95 -4.62
CA ARG A 11 -5.94 -36.01 -4.58
C ARG A 11 -5.12 -36.06 -5.87
N SER A 12 -5.75 -35.86 -7.04
CA SER A 12 -5.07 -35.80 -8.33
C SER A 12 -4.09 -34.63 -8.40
N GLN A 13 -4.46 -33.48 -7.82
CA GLN A 13 -3.59 -32.31 -7.68
C GLN A 13 -2.46 -32.50 -6.67
N SER A 14 -2.71 -33.16 -5.54
CA SER A 14 -1.67 -33.44 -4.53
C SER A 14 -0.55 -34.33 -5.08
N SER A 15 -0.90 -35.25 -6.00
CA SER A 15 0.02 -36.20 -6.64
C SER A 15 0.90 -35.56 -7.72
N LYS A 16 0.49 -34.40 -8.26
CA LYS A 16 1.21 -33.65 -9.31
C LYS A 16 2.12 -32.55 -8.77
N LYS A 17 2.16 -32.33 -7.44
CA LYS A 17 3.00 -31.31 -6.78
C LYS A 17 4.52 -31.60 -6.80
N GLY A 18 4.95 -32.70 -7.45
CA GLY A 18 6.35 -33.09 -7.53
C GLY A 18 7.14 -32.57 -8.74
N GLU A 19 6.49 -32.07 -9.81
CA GLU A 19 7.21 -31.87 -11.09
C GLU A 19 7.18 -30.46 -11.70
N HIS A 20 6.36 -29.52 -11.22
CA HIS A 20 6.41 -28.14 -11.71
C HIS A 20 5.96 -27.13 -10.64
N THR A 21 6.83 -26.83 -9.67
CA THR A 21 6.65 -25.76 -8.67
C THR A 21 6.91 -24.35 -9.27
N LEU A 22 6.45 -24.11 -10.50
CA LEU A 22 6.67 -22.85 -11.23
C LEU A 22 5.39 -22.04 -11.48
N LEU A 23 4.21 -22.57 -11.16
CA LEU A 23 2.95 -21.85 -11.25
C LEU A 23 2.47 -21.51 -9.84
N ARG A 24 2.81 -20.30 -9.39
CA ARG A 24 2.12 -19.66 -8.27
C ARG A 24 0.82 -19.09 -8.81
N GLU A 25 -0.31 -19.54 -8.27
CA GLU A 25 -1.66 -19.10 -8.69
C GLU A 25 -2.03 -17.70 -8.17
N GLU A 26 -1.26 -17.13 -7.25
CA GLU A 26 -1.58 -15.84 -6.63
C GLU A 26 -0.48 -14.80 -6.89
N VAL A 27 -0.89 -13.63 -7.38
CA VAL A 27 -0.01 -12.50 -7.65
C VAL A 27 0.10 -11.66 -6.38
N THR A 28 1.30 -11.61 -5.81
CA THR A 28 1.59 -10.82 -4.60
C THR A 28 2.07 -9.42 -4.94
N GLU A 29 1.94 -8.47 -4.00
CA GLU A 29 2.47 -7.10 -4.13
C GLU A 29 3.99 -7.09 -4.38
N GLU A 30 4.71 -8.05 -3.80
CA GLU A 30 6.15 -8.23 -4.01
C GLU A 30 6.50 -8.61 -5.46
N GLU A 31 5.67 -9.43 -6.11
CA GLU A 31 5.84 -9.82 -7.51
C GLU A 31 5.57 -8.68 -8.48
N ILE A 32 4.49 -7.92 -8.25
CA ILE A 32 4.18 -6.71 -9.02
C ILE A 32 5.34 -5.71 -8.90
N SER A 33 5.83 -5.51 -7.67
CA SER A 33 6.91 -4.58 -7.37
C SER A 33 8.25 -4.99 -8.02
N LYS A 34 8.55 -6.30 -8.11
CA LYS A 34 9.71 -6.81 -8.85
C LYS A 34 9.64 -6.51 -10.34
N ILE A 35 8.46 -6.64 -10.95
CA ILE A 35 8.26 -6.33 -12.37
C ILE A 35 8.46 -4.83 -12.62
N ILE A 36 7.86 -3.97 -11.79
CA ILE A 36 8.02 -2.51 -11.88
C ILE A 36 9.48 -2.10 -11.69
N SER A 37 10.18 -2.70 -10.72
CA SER A 37 11.61 -2.47 -10.50
C SER A 37 12.45 -2.87 -11.72
N ARG A 38 12.14 -3.99 -12.38
CA ARG A 38 12.83 -4.46 -13.59
C ARG A 38 12.58 -3.55 -14.80
N TRP A 39 11.36 -3.02 -14.95
CA TRP A 39 11.03 -2.09 -16.03
C TRP A 39 11.62 -0.70 -15.84
N THR A 40 11.59 -0.18 -14.61
CA THR A 40 12.07 1.17 -14.30
C THR A 40 13.58 1.23 -14.02
N GLY A 41 14.21 0.10 -13.72
CA GLY A 41 15.61 0.03 -13.29
C GLY A 41 15.85 0.55 -11.87
N ILE A 42 14.79 0.90 -11.13
CA ILE A 42 14.89 1.43 -9.76
C ILE A 42 14.75 0.25 -8.77
N PRO A 43 15.76 -0.02 -7.91
CA PRO A 43 15.67 -1.08 -6.90
C PRO A 43 14.47 -0.88 -5.97
N LEU A 44 13.80 -1.97 -5.60
CA LEU A 44 12.65 -1.91 -4.68
C LEU A 44 12.96 -1.19 -3.36
N SER A 45 14.16 -1.42 -2.80
CA SER A 45 14.64 -0.72 -1.62
C SER A 45 14.71 0.79 -1.82
N LYS A 46 15.13 1.26 -3.01
CA LYS A 46 15.16 2.69 -3.35
C LYS A 46 13.77 3.28 -3.57
N ILE A 47 12.82 2.48 -4.08
CA ILE A 47 11.42 2.91 -4.20
C ILE A 47 10.83 3.14 -2.80
N MET A 48 11.04 2.18 -1.89
CA MET A 48 10.57 2.28 -0.51
C MET A 48 11.31 3.35 0.31
N GLU A 49 12.63 3.50 0.15
CA GLU A 49 13.40 4.58 0.77
C GLU A 49 12.93 5.94 0.28
N GLY A 50 12.71 6.11 -1.02
CA GLY A 50 12.19 7.34 -1.58
C GLY A 50 10.77 7.66 -1.10
N GLU A 51 9.91 6.65 -0.93
CA GLU A 51 8.59 6.82 -0.34
C GLU A 51 8.69 7.24 1.14
N ARG A 52 9.57 6.60 1.92
CA ARG A 52 9.81 6.95 3.32
C ARG A 52 10.35 8.38 3.46
N GLU A 53 11.29 8.79 2.62
CA GLU A 53 11.86 10.14 2.64
C GLU A 53 10.80 11.20 2.28
N LYS A 54 9.95 10.91 1.30
CA LYS A 54 8.80 11.76 0.97
C LYS A 54 7.81 11.88 2.12
N LEU A 55 7.56 10.79 2.85
CA LEU A 55 6.66 10.81 4.00
C LEU A 55 7.22 11.65 5.16
N LEU A 56 8.54 11.58 5.41
CA LEU A 56 9.19 12.40 6.43
C LEU A 56 9.13 13.90 6.10
N ARG A 57 9.18 14.24 4.81
CA ARG A 57 9.06 15.63 4.32
C ARG A 57 7.64 16.05 3.96
N LEU A 58 6.62 15.22 4.24
CA LEU A 58 5.27 15.46 3.76
C LEU A 58 4.71 16.81 4.21
N GLY A 59 4.91 17.19 5.47
CA GLY A 59 4.49 18.49 6.00
C GLY A 59 5.15 19.66 5.26
N GLU A 60 6.47 19.59 5.03
CA GLU A 60 7.23 20.60 4.29
C GLU A 60 6.69 20.75 2.85
N ILE A 61 6.46 19.62 2.17
CA ILE A 61 5.93 19.59 0.80
C ILE A 61 4.52 20.22 0.74
N LEU A 62 3.68 19.99 1.75
CA LEU A 62 2.36 20.61 1.83
C LEU A 62 2.47 22.13 2.05
N HIS A 63 3.42 22.58 2.85
CA HIS A 63 3.67 24.01 3.09
C HIS A 63 4.19 24.77 1.87
N GLU A 64 4.76 24.09 0.87
CA GLU A 64 5.08 24.73 -0.42
C GLU A 64 3.84 25.26 -1.14
N ARG A 65 2.65 24.72 -0.83
CA ARG A 65 1.38 25.09 -1.48
C ARG A 65 0.37 25.72 -0.53
N VAL A 66 0.40 25.33 0.74
CA VAL A 66 -0.57 25.76 1.75
C VAL A 66 0.15 26.65 2.77
N VAL A 67 -0.19 27.94 2.75
CA VAL A 67 0.47 28.96 3.58
C VAL A 67 -0.36 29.26 4.83
N GLY A 68 0.26 29.15 6.01
CA GLY A 68 -0.33 29.56 7.29
C GLY A 68 -1.36 28.61 7.92
N GLN A 69 -1.60 27.44 7.32
CA GLN A 69 -2.54 26.43 7.83
C GLN A 69 -1.82 25.30 8.59
N ASP A 70 -0.92 25.65 9.51
CA ASP A 70 -0.01 24.71 10.17
C ASP A 70 -0.76 23.55 10.85
N GLU A 71 -1.82 23.87 11.59
CA GLU A 71 -2.62 22.88 12.32
C GLU A 71 -3.36 21.90 11.39
N ALA A 72 -3.87 22.40 10.25
CA ALA A 72 -4.54 21.55 9.26
C ALA A 72 -3.54 20.65 8.53
N VAL A 73 -2.38 21.20 8.16
CA VAL A 73 -1.30 20.45 7.51
C VAL A 73 -0.74 19.38 8.46
N GLU A 74 -0.52 19.71 9.73
CA GLU A 74 -0.06 18.77 10.75
C GLU A 74 -1.07 17.64 10.97
N GLY A 75 -2.35 17.96 11.14
CA GLY A 75 -3.41 16.96 11.33
C GLY A 75 -3.54 15.97 10.17
N VAL A 76 -3.41 16.45 8.92
CA VAL A 76 -3.40 15.61 7.72
C VAL A 76 -2.14 14.75 7.66
N THR A 77 -0.97 15.35 7.91
CA THR A 77 0.33 14.66 7.86
C THR A 77 0.38 13.52 8.88
N ASP A 78 -0.07 13.76 10.11
CA ASP A 78 -0.07 12.77 11.19
C ASP A 78 -1.00 11.58 10.89
N ALA A 79 -2.18 11.81 10.32
CA ALA A 79 -3.07 10.74 9.90
C ALA A 79 -2.44 9.83 8.82
N ILE A 80 -1.75 10.43 7.84
CA ILE A 80 -1.06 9.68 6.79
C ILE A 80 0.12 8.88 7.37
N LEU A 81 0.91 9.48 8.26
CA LEU A 81 2.01 8.81 8.94
C LEU A 81 1.52 7.62 9.77
N ARG A 82 0.47 7.78 10.57
CA ARG A 82 -0.13 6.68 11.33
C ARG A 82 -0.60 5.53 10.45
N ALA A 83 -1.23 5.84 9.31
CA ALA A 83 -1.68 4.83 8.37
C ALA A 83 -0.51 4.05 7.76
N ARG A 84 0.58 4.74 7.41
CA ARG A 84 1.78 4.11 6.85
C ARG A 84 2.60 3.33 7.89
N ALA A 85 2.56 3.74 9.15
CA ALA A 85 3.16 2.99 10.26
C ALA A 85 2.32 1.76 10.69
N GLY A 86 1.14 1.55 10.09
CA GLY A 86 0.25 0.44 10.47
C GLY A 86 -0.45 0.64 11.82
N ILE A 87 -0.49 1.88 12.34
CA ILE A 87 -1.08 2.21 13.65
C ILE A 87 -2.58 2.55 13.52
N LYS A 88 -3.14 2.50 12.31
CA LYS A 88 -4.57 2.77 12.07
C LYS A 88 -5.44 1.52 12.26
N ASP A 89 -6.69 1.74 12.64
CA ASP A 89 -7.74 0.72 12.58
C ASP A 89 -7.99 0.30 11.11
N PRO A 90 -7.86 -1.00 10.76
CA PRO A 90 -8.12 -1.50 9.40
C PRO A 90 -9.55 -1.22 8.91
N ASN A 91 -10.52 -1.10 9.82
CA ASN A 91 -11.93 -0.90 9.50
C ASN A 91 -12.30 0.59 9.31
N ARG A 92 -11.32 1.50 9.41
CA ARG A 92 -11.53 2.94 9.30
C ARG A 92 -10.72 3.57 8.16
N PRO A 93 -11.21 4.68 7.58
CA PRO A 93 -10.43 5.45 6.62
C PRO A 93 -9.13 5.97 7.26
N ILE A 94 -8.14 6.28 6.41
CA ILE A 94 -6.84 6.81 6.83
C ILE A 94 -6.99 8.10 7.67
N GLY A 95 -7.92 8.96 7.26
CA GLY A 95 -8.33 10.14 8.00
C GLY A 95 -9.72 10.59 7.57
N SER A 96 -10.45 11.21 8.48
CA SER A 96 -11.74 11.85 8.21
C SER A 96 -11.63 13.28 8.70
N PHE A 97 -11.71 14.23 7.77
CA PHE A 97 -11.47 15.65 8.03
C PHE A 97 -12.67 16.46 7.60
N ILE A 98 -12.95 17.53 8.35
CA ILE A 98 -13.87 18.58 7.98
C ILE A 98 -13.07 19.88 8.02
N PHE A 99 -12.81 20.47 6.85
CA PHE A 99 -12.13 21.76 6.77
C PHE A 99 -13.15 22.89 6.85
N LEU A 100 -12.97 23.75 7.86
CA LEU A 100 -13.85 24.87 8.16
C LEU A 100 -13.00 26.15 8.17
N GLY A 101 -13.39 27.13 7.36
CA GLY A 101 -12.68 28.39 7.26
C GLY A 101 -13.38 29.36 6.31
N PRO A 102 -12.94 30.63 6.26
CA PRO A 102 -13.47 31.58 5.30
C PRO A 102 -13.10 31.18 3.86
N THR A 103 -13.79 31.74 2.87
CA THR A 103 -13.52 31.44 1.47
C THR A 103 -12.10 31.85 1.07
N GLY A 104 -11.37 30.97 0.35
CA GLY A 104 -10.06 31.27 -0.23
C GLY A 104 -8.85 31.08 0.69
N VAL A 105 -8.98 30.34 1.79
CA VAL A 105 -7.90 30.09 2.76
C VAL A 105 -7.11 28.80 2.55
N GLY A 106 -7.45 28.02 1.52
CA GLY A 106 -6.78 26.76 1.17
C GLY A 106 -5.94 26.92 -0.08
#